data_AF-A9E8C1-F1
#
_entry.id   AF-A9E8C1-F1
#
_cell.length_a   1.000
_cell.length_b   1.000
_cell.length_c   1.000
_cell.angle_alpha   90.00
_cell.angle_beta   90.00
_cell.angle_gamma   90.00
#
_symmetry.space_group_name_H-M   'P 1'
#
loop_
_entity.id
_entity.type
_entity.pdbx_description
1 polymer ?
#
loop_
_entity_poly.entity_id
_entity_poly.type
_entity_poly.pdbx_seq_one_letter_code
_entity_poly.pdbx_strand_id
1 'polypeptide(L)'
;MNKVSNNRELEQAILKLKAQKEADMFELKSQISASMEELRPTRIIQRIADDLKNEPQVQNNVIQSTISLAVGYLTKRLLIGKSNSFFKSVLGYLVQIGATKIVSNKIITNNK
;
A
#
# COMPACT_ATOMS: atom_id res chain seq x y z
N MET A 1 -16.38 18.77 56.73
CA MET A 1 -17.06 19.23 55.50
C MET A 1 -17.27 20.74 55.66
N ASN A 2 -16.37 21.56 55.11
CA ASN A 2 -16.38 23.00 55.36
C ASN A 2 -17.45 23.70 54.50
N LYS A 3 -18.37 24.37 55.19
CA LYS A 3 -19.50 25.11 54.63
C LYS A 3 -18.96 26.34 53.90
N VAL A 4 -19.07 26.34 52.56
CA VAL A 4 -18.70 27.47 51.69
C VAL A 4 -19.43 28.72 52.18
N SER A 5 -18.72 29.59 52.89
CA SER A 5 -19.28 30.81 53.49
C SER A 5 -18.86 32.09 52.77
N ASN A 6 -18.33 31.98 51.54
CA ASN A 6 -17.85 33.15 50.82
C ASN A 6 -18.14 33.00 49.33
N ASN A 7 -19.21 33.63 48.84
CA ASN A 7 -19.59 33.63 47.41
C ASN A 7 -18.41 34.00 46.48
N ARG A 8 -17.48 34.83 46.97
CA ARG A 8 -16.28 35.25 46.24
C ARG A 8 -15.30 34.11 45.96
N GLU A 9 -15.11 33.21 46.92
CA GLU A 9 -14.23 32.04 46.75
C GLU A 9 -14.82 31.05 45.74
N LEU A 10 -16.14 30.88 45.76
CA LEU A 10 -16.85 30.05 44.80
C LEU A 10 -16.75 30.64 43.38
N GLU A 11 -16.95 31.95 43.21
CA GLU A 11 -16.78 32.62 41.91
C GLU A 11 -15.35 32.49 41.39
N GLN A 12 -14.34 32.68 42.24
CA GLN A 12 -12.94 32.51 41.86
C GLN A 12 -12.62 31.07 41.46
N ALA A 13 -13.15 30.08 42.18
CA ALA A 13 -13.01 28.68 41.82
C ALA A 13 -13.69 28.36 40.47
N ILE A 14 -14.89 28.91 40.23
CA ILE A 14 -15.61 28.76 38.94
C ILE A 14 -14.79 29.37 37.79
N LEU A 15 -14.24 30.57 37.97
CA LEU A 15 -13.41 31.22 36.95
C LEU A 15 -12.15 30.41 36.66
N LYS A 16 -11.47 29.92 37.70
CA LYS A 16 -10.28 29.06 37.55
C LYS A 16 -10.62 27.77 36.80
N LEU A 17 -11.70 27.09 37.18
CA LEU A 17 -12.13 25.85 36.53
C LEU A 17 -12.57 26.07 35.08
N LYS A 18 -13.19 27.21 34.77
CA LYS A 18 -13.54 27.57 33.38
C LYS A 18 -12.30 27.77 32.53
N ALA A 19 -11.32 28.54 33.03
CA ALA A 19 -10.07 28.77 32.33
C ALA A 19 -9.30 27.46 32.09
N GLN A 20 -9.25 26.59 33.11
CA GLN A 20 -8.61 25.28 32.99
C GLN A 20 -9.34 24.39 31.97
N LYS A 21 -10.67 24.31 32.04
CA LYS A 21 -11.47 23.55 31.07
C LYS A 21 -11.26 24.02 29.64
N GLU A 22 -11.15 25.33 29.42
CA GLU A 22 -10.92 25.88 28.09
C GLU A 22 -9.53 25.51 27.55
N ALA A 23 -8.50 25.59 28.40
CA ALA A 23 -7.15 25.15 28.05
C ALA A 23 -7.11 23.65 27.72
N ASP A 24 -7.70 22.81 28.57
CA ASP A 24 -7.77 21.36 28.39
C ASP A 24 -8.53 21.00 27.09
N MET A 25 -9.60 21.72 26.77
CA MET A 25 -10.39 21.51 25.56
C MET A 25 -9.62 21.91 24.30
N PHE A 26 -8.85 22.98 24.36
CA PHE A 26 -7.97 23.40 23.27
C PHE A 26 -6.89 22.35 23.00
N GLU A 27 -6.24 21.86 24.05
CA GLU A 27 -5.21 20.84 23.95
C GLU A 27 -5.78 19.53 23.38
N LEU A 28 -6.92 19.08 23.90
CA LEU A 28 -7.60 17.87 23.42
C LEU A 28 -7.95 17.97 21.94
N LYS A 29 -8.49 19.12 21.49
CA LYS A 29 -8.79 19.35 20.07
C LYS A 29 -7.53 19.33 19.20
N SER A 30 -6.41 19.88 19.70
CA SER A 30 -5.13 19.84 19.01
C SER A 30 -4.63 18.41 18.84
N GLN A 31 -4.65 17.61 19.91
CA GLN A 31 -4.22 16.20 19.88
C GLN A 31 -5.11 15.34 18.97
N ILE A 32 -6.43 15.55 18.99
CA ILE A 32 -7.37 14.86 18.08
C ILE A 32 -7.07 15.24 16.63
N SER A 33 -6.86 16.53 16.35
CA SER A 33 -6.59 16.99 14.98
C SER A 33 -5.28 16.41 14.44
N ALA A 34 -4.23 16.37 15.27
CA ALA A 34 -2.96 15.74 14.92
C ALA A 34 -3.10 14.22 14.70
N SER A 35 -3.81 13.52 15.59
CA SER A 35 -4.07 12.08 15.45
C SER A 35 -4.88 11.79 14.17
N MET A 36 -5.88 12.62 13.87
CA MET A 36 -6.66 12.50 12.64
C MET A 36 -5.81 12.78 11.39
N GLU A 37 -4.84 13.70 11.47
CA GLU A 37 -3.88 13.95 10.38
C GLU A 37 -3.00 12.72 10.11
N GLU A 38 -2.56 12.02 11.15
CA GLU A 38 -1.76 10.80 11.02
C GLU A 38 -2.53 9.60 10.48
N LEU A 39 -3.83 9.54 10.78
CA LEU A 39 -4.74 8.51 10.27
C LEU A 39 -5.26 8.80 8.86
N ARG A 40 -4.88 9.93 8.25
CA ARG A 40 -5.26 10.22 6.86
C ARG A 40 -4.71 9.13 5.93
N PRO A 41 -5.52 8.61 4.99
CA PRO A 41 -5.09 7.59 4.04
C PRO A 41 -3.82 8.00 3.28
N THR A 42 -3.66 9.29 2.98
CA THR A 42 -2.48 9.85 2.33
C THR A 42 -1.20 9.64 3.14
N ARG A 43 -1.22 9.85 4.46
CA ARG A 43 -0.07 9.62 5.35
C ARG A 43 0.22 8.14 5.56
N ILE A 44 -0.80 7.30 5.55
CA ILE A 44 -0.64 5.84 5.61
C ILE A 44 0.03 5.33 4.32
N ILE A 45 -0.42 5.78 3.15
CA ILE A 45 0.20 5.43 1.87
C ILE A 45 1.65 5.92 1.81
N GLN A 46 1.93 7.14 2.28
CA GLN A 46 3.30 7.67 2.36
C GLN A 46 4.18 6.81 3.26
N ARG A 47 3.70 6.44 4.46
CA ARG A 47 4.41 5.51 5.35
C ARG A 47 4.69 4.16 4.68
N ILE A 48 3.70 3.57 4.01
CA ILE A 48 3.89 2.31 3.28
C ILE A 48 4.94 2.47 2.16
N ALA A 49 4.91 3.60 1.43
CA ALA A 49 5.88 3.86 0.37
C ALA A 49 7.30 4.07 0.92
N ASP A 50 7.43 4.75 2.06
CA ASP A 50 8.71 4.94 2.75
C ASP A 50 9.22 3.61 3.33
N ASP A 51 8.36 2.80 3.96
CA ASP A 51 8.70 1.48 4.46
C ASP A 51 9.14 0.54 3.32
N LEU A 52 8.46 0.58 2.18
CA LEU A 52 8.85 -0.18 0.99
C LEU A 52 10.22 0.23 0.43
N LYS A 53 10.60 1.50 0.60
CA LYS A 53 11.88 2.03 0.13
C LYS A 53 13.02 1.75 1.12
N ASN A 54 12.74 1.81 2.41
CA ASN A 54 13.75 1.74 3.46
C ASN A 54 13.96 0.32 4.01
N GLU A 55 13.01 -0.60 3.83
CA GLU A 55 13.11 -1.98 4.31
C GLU A 55 13.26 -2.99 3.15
N PRO A 56 14.48 -3.55 2.94
CA PRO A 56 14.73 -4.51 1.86
C PRO A 56 13.86 -5.77 1.92
N GLN A 57 13.45 -6.17 3.13
CA GLN A 57 12.59 -7.35 3.32
C GLN A 57 11.15 -7.10 2.84
N VAL A 58 10.61 -5.91 3.10
CA VAL A 58 9.25 -5.52 2.69
C VAL A 58 9.20 -5.37 1.17
N GLN A 59 10.23 -4.76 0.58
CA GLN A 59 10.38 -4.67 -0.87
C GLN A 59 10.38 -6.07 -1.53
N ASN A 60 11.18 -7.00 -1.03
CA ASN A 60 11.24 -8.36 -1.55
C ASN A 60 9.88 -9.08 -1.47
N ASN A 61 9.17 -8.96 -0.34
CA ASN A 61 7.87 -9.59 -0.17
C ASN A 61 6.80 -9.02 -1.13
N VAL A 62 6.80 -7.71 -1.36
CA VAL A 62 5.88 -7.08 -2.32
C VAL A 62 6.20 -7.48 -3.75
N ILE A 63 7.47 -7.42 -4.16
CA ILE A 63 7.89 -7.85 -5.50
C ILE A 63 7.51 -9.30 -5.73
N GLN A 64 7.81 -10.20 -4.79
CA GLN A 64 7.50 -11.61 -4.89
C GLN A 64 5.98 -11.86 -4.98
N SER A 65 5.18 -11.14 -4.20
CA SER A 65 3.72 -11.26 -4.22
C SER A 65 3.13 -10.74 -5.53
N THR A 66 3.59 -9.58 -6.02
CA THR A 66 3.15 -9.01 -7.31
C THR A 66 3.52 -9.93 -8.47
N ILE A 67 4.73 -10.48 -8.48
CA ILE A 67 5.15 -11.46 -9.49
C ILE A 67 4.25 -12.71 -9.42
N SER A 68 4.00 -13.23 -8.22
CA SER A 68 3.16 -14.41 -8.03
C SER A 68 1.73 -14.19 -8.50
N LEU A 69 1.15 -13.01 -8.24
CA LEU A 69 -0.17 -12.62 -8.72
C LEU A 69 -0.20 -12.44 -10.23
N ALA A 70 0.80 -11.77 -10.81
CA ALA A 70 0.90 -11.55 -12.25
C ALA A 70 1.03 -12.88 -12.99
N VAL A 71 1.93 -13.76 -12.53
CA VAL A 71 2.12 -15.12 -13.06
C VAL A 71 0.84 -15.93 -12.86
N GLY A 72 0.22 -15.91 -11.68
CA GLY A 72 -1.02 -16.63 -11.43
C GLY A 72 -2.19 -16.17 -12.33
N TYR A 73 -2.31 -14.86 -12.57
CA TYR A 73 -3.32 -14.30 -13.46
C TYR A 73 -3.06 -14.69 -14.92
N LEU A 74 -1.81 -14.59 -15.39
CA LEU A 74 -1.41 -15.03 -16.73
C LEU A 74 -1.68 -16.52 -16.91
N THR A 75 -1.28 -17.34 -15.95
CA THR A 75 -1.54 -18.79 -15.93
C THR A 75 -3.03 -19.08 -15.97
N LYS A 76 -3.86 -18.41 -15.15
CA LYS A 76 -5.32 -18.56 -15.20
C LYS A 76 -5.89 -18.19 -16.56
N ARG A 77 -5.40 -17.11 -17.17
CA ARG A 77 -5.85 -16.65 -18.49
C ARG A 77 -5.43 -17.61 -19.61
N LEU A 78 -4.26 -18.22 -19.50
CA LEU A 78 -3.73 -19.19 -20.46
C LEU A 78 -4.35 -20.59 -20.33
N LEU A 79 -4.54 -21.08 -19.09
CA LEU A 79 -4.98 -22.46 -18.82
C LEU A 79 -6.50 -22.61 -18.64
N ILE A 80 -7.17 -21.63 -18.01
CA ILE A 80 -8.58 -21.75 -17.60
C ILE A 80 -9.49 -20.84 -18.45
N GLY A 81 -8.92 -19.90 -19.22
CA GLY A 81 -9.67 -19.02 -20.12
C GLY A 81 -10.31 -19.79 -21.28
N LYS A 82 -11.60 -19.54 -21.55
CA LYS A 82 -12.41 -20.14 -22.65
C LYS A 82 -11.85 -19.91 -24.07
N SER A 83 -10.73 -19.20 -24.22
CA SER A 83 -10.11 -18.91 -25.51
C SER A 83 -9.08 -19.97 -25.86
N ASN A 84 -9.56 -21.07 -26.46
CA ASN A 84 -8.74 -22.11 -27.08
C ASN A 84 -7.77 -21.55 -28.16
N SER A 85 -7.99 -20.31 -28.60
CA SER A 85 -7.19 -19.60 -29.61
C SER A 85 -5.92 -18.97 -29.03
N PHE A 86 -5.97 -18.33 -27.85
CA PHE A 86 -4.80 -17.62 -27.31
C PHE A 86 -3.64 -18.55 -26.95
N PHE A 87 -3.93 -19.66 -26.24
CA PHE A 87 -2.91 -20.66 -25.89
C PHE A 87 -2.30 -21.31 -27.13
N LYS A 88 -3.12 -21.66 -28.13
CA LYS A 88 -2.64 -22.21 -29.41
C LYS A 88 -1.76 -21.22 -30.18
N SER A 89 -2.10 -19.93 -30.17
CA SER A 89 -1.28 -18.88 -30.78
C SER A 89 0.08 -18.74 -30.08
N VAL A 90 0.12 -18.79 -28.75
CA VAL A 90 1.37 -18.74 -27.99
C VAL A 90 2.24 -19.96 -28.30
N LEU A 91 1.67 -21.17 -28.28
CA LEU A 91 2.41 -22.38 -28.64
C LEU A 91 2.88 -22.38 -30.10
N GLY A 92 2.02 -21.95 -31.03
CA GLY A 92 2.36 -21.84 -32.44
C GLY A 92 3.53 -20.89 -32.69
N TYR A 93 3.54 -19.76 -31.99
CA TYR A 93 4.64 -18.79 -32.06
C TYR A 93 5.95 -19.36 -31.50
N LEU A 94 5.91 -20.12 -30.40
CA LEU A 94 7.09 -20.78 -29.83
C LEU A 94 7.65 -21.85 -30.78
N VAL A 95 6.79 -22.67 -31.38
CA VAL A 95 7.18 -23.67 -32.39
C VAL A 95 7.78 -22.97 -33.61
N GLN A 96 7.17 -21.89 -34.08
CA GLN A 96 7.68 -21.09 -35.20
C GLN A 96 9.08 -20.55 -34.90
N ILE A 97 9.30 -19.93 -33.73
CA ILE A 97 10.63 -19.44 -33.33
C ILE A 97 11.64 -20.58 -33.30
N GLY A 98 11.28 -21.72 -32.72
CA GLY A 98 12.15 -22.91 -32.65
C GLY A 98 12.54 -23.39 -34.04
N ALA A 99 11.56 -23.56 -34.94
CA ALA A 99 11.78 -23.96 -36.33
C ALA A 99 12.63 -22.93 -37.09
N THR A 100 12.33 -21.63 -36.98
CA THR A 100 13.09 -20.56 -37.63
C THR A 100 14.55 -20.53 -37.18
N LYS A 101 14.83 -20.76 -35.89
CA LYS A 101 16.21 -20.85 -35.38
C LYS A 101 16.96 -22.05 -35.94
N ILE A 102 16.32 -23.22 -35.99
CA ILE A 102 16.93 -24.44 -36.56
C ILE A 102 17.25 -24.24 -38.05
N VAL A 103 16.29 -23.70 -38.81
CA VAL A 103 16.44 -23.46 -40.25
C VAL A 103 17.49 -22.37 -40.53
N SER A 104 17.46 -21.24 -39.80
CA SER A 104 18.47 -20.18 -39.94
C SER A 104 19.89 -20.69 -39.66
N ASN A 105 20.09 -21.48 -38.60
CA ASN A 105 21.40 -22.06 -38.31
C ASN A 105 21.86 -23.00 -39.43
N LYS A 106 20.95 -23.75 -40.06
CA LYS A 106 21.30 -24.69 -41.15
C LYS A 106 21.61 -24.00 -42.48
N ILE A 107 21.01 -22.83 -42.75
CA ILE A 107 21.27 -22.02 -43.95
C ILE A 107 22.58 -21.24 -43.83
N ILE A 108 22.93 -20.76 -42.63
CA ILE A 108 24.19 -20.04 -42.37
C ILE A 108 25.39 -21.00 -42.35
N THR A 109 25.21 -22.26 -41.91
CA THR A 109 26.29 -23.27 -41.89
C THR A 109 26.66 -23.83 -43.27
N ASN A 110 25.78 -23.80 -44.27
CA ASN A 110 26.07 -24.32 -45.62
C ASN A 110 26.71 -23.26 -46.58
N ASN A 111 26.98 -22.05 -46.10
CA ASN A 111 27.64 -20.97 -46.86
C ASN A 111 29.04 -20.62 -46.29
N LYS A 112 29.73 -21.57 -45.65
CA LYS A 112 31.12 -21.43 -45.22
C LYS A 112 31.99 -22.55 -45.77
#